data_AF-A0A147DSB3-F1
#
_entry.id   AF-A0A147DSB3-F1
#
_cell.length_a   1.000
_cell.length_b   1.000
_cell.length_c   1.000
_cell.angle_alpha   90.00
_cell.angle_beta   90.00
_cell.angle_gamma   90.00
#
_symmetry.space_group_name_H-M   'P 1'
#
loop_
_entity.id
_entity.type
_entity.pdbx_description
1 polymer ?
#
loop_
_entity_poly.entity_id
_entity_poly.type
_entity_poly.pdbx_seq_one_letter_code
_entity_poly.pdbx_strand_id
1 'polypeptide(L)'
;MVDGRSGTGKTTLGDALAARLGAGVVHLDDVYPGWDGLRAASDAVVSDLLGPPSGYRRWDWERSEPTEWVTIEPDAPLVVEGCGAVSRASAPLATLRVWLEADDEVRRDRAIGRDGEVFAREWERWAAQERAFIAAEGPCALADVVVRT
;
A
#
# COMPACT_ATOMS: atom_id res chain seq x y z
N MET A 1 7.60 -2.46 5.81
CA MET A 1 6.75 -2.06 4.68
C MET A 1 6.64 -3.20 3.70
N VAL A 2 5.44 -3.46 3.20
CA VAL A 2 5.15 -4.51 2.22
C VAL A 2 4.50 -3.87 1.00
N ASP A 3 5.23 -3.79 -0.11
CA ASP A 3 4.78 -3.19 -1.37
C ASP A 3 4.75 -4.26 -2.49
N GLY A 4 4.15 -3.91 -3.62
CA GLY A 4 3.80 -4.81 -4.71
C GLY A 4 2.53 -4.34 -5.39
N ARG A 5 2.32 -4.77 -6.63
CA ARG A 5 1.13 -4.41 -7.41
C ARG A 5 -0.13 -5.06 -6.84
N SER A 6 -1.31 -4.56 -7.17
CA SER A 6 -2.59 -5.15 -6.76
C SER A 6 -2.67 -6.62 -7.19
N GLY A 7 -3.20 -7.48 -6.31
CA GLY A 7 -3.31 -8.93 -6.52
C GLY A 7 -2.06 -9.78 -6.19
N THR A 8 -1.00 -9.18 -5.64
CA THR A 8 0.25 -9.90 -5.29
C THR A 8 0.26 -10.53 -3.89
N GLY A 9 -0.79 -10.34 -3.09
CA GLY A 9 -0.88 -10.95 -1.74
C GLY A 9 -0.27 -10.13 -0.59
N LYS A 10 -0.04 -8.83 -0.79
CA LYS A 10 0.50 -7.91 0.24
C LYS A 10 -0.27 -7.95 1.55
N THR A 11 -1.59 -7.81 1.50
CA THR A 11 -2.45 -7.83 2.70
C THR A 11 -2.22 -9.09 3.52
N THR A 12 -2.20 -10.27 2.88
CA THR A 12 -1.93 -11.54 3.57
C THR A 12 -0.57 -11.57 4.26
N LEU A 13 0.50 -11.10 3.59
CA LEU A 13 1.82 -11.04 4.22
C LEU A 13 1.88 -9.96 5.31
N GLY A 14 1.30 -8.79 5.07
CA GLY A 14 1.23 -7.65 5.98
C GLY A 14 0.58 -8.05 7.31
N ASP A 15 -0.57 -8.69 7.24
CA ASP A 15 -1.30 -9.20 8.41
C ASP A 15 -0.50 -10.27 9.16
N ALA A 16 0.11 -11.21 8.43
CA ALA A 16 0.93 -12.26 9.03
C ALA A 16 2.16 -11.69 9.75
N LEU A 17 2.82 -10.70 9.17
CA LEU A 17 3.94 -9.99 9.80
C LEU A 17 3.48 -9.19 11.01
N ALA A 18 2.37 -8.45 10.91
CA ALA A 18 1.83 -7.66 11.99
C ALA A 18 1.50 -8.54 13.21
N ALA A 19 0.77 -9.64 12.99
CA ALA A 19 0.43 -10.60 14.02
C ALA A 19 1.67 -11.24 14.67
N ARG A 20 2.68 -11.57 13.87
CA ARG A 20 3.90 -12.25 14.37
C ARG A 20 4.85 -11.32 15.11
N LEU A 21 4.83 -10.03 14.81
CA LEU A 21 5.68 -9.00 15.43
C LEU A 21 4.96 -8.26 16.57
N GLY A 22 3.65 -8.45 16.74
CA GLY A 22 2.85 -7.63 17.65
C GLY A 22 2.78 -6.17 17.21
N ALA A 23 2.78 -5.94 15.89
CA ALA A 23 2.76 -4.62 15.28
C ALA A 23 1.33 -4.21 14.89
N GLY A 24 1.08 -2.91 14.81
CA GLY A 24 -0.09 -2.38 14.09
C GLY A 24 0.04 -2.63 12.58
N VAL A 25 -1.08 -2.60 11.86
CA VAL A 25 -1.11 -2.68 10.40
C VAL A 25 -1.88 -1.51 9.82
N VAL A 26 -1.33 -0.90 8.77
CA VAL A 26 -1.97 0.13 7.96
C VAL A 26 -2.04 -0.38 6.53
N HIS A 27 -3.26 -0.56 6.04
CA HIS A 27 -3.56 -0.89 4.66
C HIS A 27 -3.71 0.42 3.89
N LEU A 28 -2.89 0.64 2.85
CA LEU A 28 -3.02 1.86 2.05
C LEU A 28 -4.36 1.94 1.29
N ASP A 29 -5.08 0.83 1.15
CA ASP A 29 -6.47 0.80 0.67
C ASP A 29 -7.37 1.73 1.52
N ASP A 30 -7.08 1.92 2.81
CA ASP A 30 -7.79 2.88 3.67
C ASP A 30 -7.32 4.33 3.45
N VAL A 31 -6.14 4.54 2.87
CA VAL A 31 -5.44 5.85 2.80
C VAL A 31 -5.61 6.51 1.43
N TYR A 32 -5.78 5.74 0.35
CA TYR A 32 -5.91 6.28 -1.00
C TYR A 32 -7.12 7.22 -1.11
N PRO A 33 -6.94 8.50 -1.47
CA PRO A 33 -8.06 9.39 -1.75
C PRO A 33 -8.67 9.07 -3.13
N GLY A 34 -9.40 7.95 -3.19
CA GLY A 34 -10.05 7.43 -4.39
C GLY A 34 -9.08 6.82 -5.39
N TRP A 35 -9.60 6.55 -6.60
CA TRP A 35 -8.89 5.77 -7.62
C TRP A 35 -7.61 6.42 -8.12
N ASP A 36 -7.43 7.74 -8.05
CA ASP A 36 -6.19 8.44 -8.42
C ASP A 36 -5.25 8.69 -7.22
N GLY A 37 -5.53 8.04 -6.09
CA GLY A 37 -4.95 8.36 -4.79
C GLY A 37 -3.55 7.81 -4.54
N LEU A 38 -2.97 7.00 -5.43
CA LEU A 38 -1.74 6.26 -5.15
C LEU A 38 -0.59 7.19 -4.71
N ARG A 39 -0.31 8.23 -5.50
CA ARG A 39 0.76 9.18 -5.19
C ARG A 39 0.49 9.93 -3.88
N ALA A 40 -0.76 10.36 -3.67
CA ALA A 40 -1.15 11.09 -2.47
C ALA A 40 -0.99 10.24 -1.20
N ALA A 41 -1.39 8.96 -1.24
CA ALA A 41 -1.20 8.06 -0.11
C ALA A 41 0.28 7.77 0.15
N SER A 42 1.09 7.58 -0.90
CA SER A 42 2.53 7.37 -0.75
C SER A 42 3.23 8.56 -0.09
N ASP A 43 2.84 9.79 -0.47
CA ASP A 43 3.34 11.00 0.18
C ASP A 43 2.87 11.08 1.64
N ALA A 44 1.60 10.73 1.92
CA ALA A 44 1.03 10.69 3.27
C ALA A 44 1.70 9.66 4.19
N VAL A 45 2.24 8.55 3.67
CA VAL A 45 3.06 7.62 4.45
C VAL A 45 4.22 8.33 5.14
N VAL A 46 4.85 9.29 4.45
CA VAL A 46 6.01 10.02 4.99
C VAL A 46 5.57 11.23 5.80
N SER A 47 4.65 12.04 5.28
CA SER A 47 4.28 13.30 5.93
C SER A 47 3.43 13.09 7.18
N ASP A 48 2.47 12.17 7.12
CA ASP A 48 1.37 12.11 8.08
C ASP A 48 1.44 10.85 8.93
N LEU A 49 1.75 9.70 8.30
CA LEU A 49 1.76 8.41 8.98
C LEU A 49 3.03 8.25 9.82
N LEU A 50 4.20 8.28 9.18
CA LEU A 50 5.49 8.16 9.87
C LEU A 50 6.02 9.51 10.38
N GLY A 51 5.50 10.61 9.85
CA GLY A 51 5.73 11.97 10.35
C GLY A 51 4.58 12.44 11.25
N PRO A 52 4.65 13.66 11.82
CA PRO A 52 3.51 14.27 12.50
C PRO A 52 2.38 14.57 11.49
N PRO A 53 1.12 14.14 11.76
CA PRO A 53 0.57 13.94 13.10
C PRO A 53 0.52 12.50 13.61
N SER A 54 1.22 11.57 12.96
CA SER A 54 1.21 10.14 13.27
C SER A 54 -0.18 9.54 13.13
N GLY A 55 -0.67 9.53 11.89
CA GLY A 55 -1.96 8.95 11.55
C GLY A 55 -2.28 9.13 10.07
N TYR A 56 -3.52 8.85 9.71
CA TYR A 56 -4.00 9.04 8.35
C TYR A 56 -5.49 9.37 8.34
N ARG A 57 -5.91 10.01 7.25
CA ARG A 57 -7.33 10.22 6.95
C ARG A 57 -7.84 9.00 6.21
N ARG A 58 -8.85 8.30 6.74
CA ARG A 58 -9.46 7.16 6.05
C ARG A 58 -10.29 7.65 4.85
N TRP A 59 -10.42 6.81 3.83
CA TRP A 59 -11.27 7.03 2.66
C TRP A 59 -12.49 6.09 2.64
N ASP A 60 -13.66 6.64 2.36
CA ASP A 60 -14.87 5.86 2.07
C ASP A 60 -14.99 5.65 0.56
N TRP A 61 -14.80 4.40 0.12
CA TRP A 61 -14.87 4.02 -1.28
C TRP A 61 -16.28 4.02 -1.86
N GLU A 62 -17.31 3.84 -1.04
CA GLU A 62 -18.72 3.86 -1.49
C GLU A 62 -19.19 5.30 -1.75
N ARG A 63 -18.81 6.22 -0.85
CA ARG A 63 -19.18 7.64 -0.92
C ARG A 63 -18.17 8.49 -1.67
N SER A 64 -16.98 7.95 -1.94
CA SER A 64 -15.86 8.64 -2.59
C SER A 64 -15.48 9.94 -1.88
N GLU A 65 -15.36 9.89 -0.55
CA GLU A 65 -15.01 11.03 0.30
C GLU A 65 -14.10 10.64 1.48
N PRO A 66 -13.31 11.59 2.05
CA PRO A 66 -12.56 11.34 3.27
C PRO A 66 -13.47 11.19 4.49
N THR A 67 -13.08 10.34 5.45
CA THR A 67 -13.81 10.10 6.70
C THR A 67 -13.04 10.55 7.93
N GLU A 68 -13.01 9.77 9.00
CA GLU A 68 -12.32 10.05 10.25
C GLU A 68 -10.79 10.02 10.12
N TRP A 69 -10.13 10.65 11.09
CA TRP A 69 -8.69 10.51 11.29
C TRP A 69 -8.43 9.27 12.14
N VAL A 70 -7.50 8.45 11.71
CA VAL A 70 -7.01 7.29 12.47
C VAL A 70 -5.63 7.64 13.01
N THR A 71 -5.51 7.74 14.33
CA THR A 71 -4.23 7.96 15.01
C THR A 71 -3.45 6.65 15.11
N ILE A 72 -2.15 6.72 14.89
CA ILE A 72 -1.23 5.62 15.17
C ILE A 72 -0.32 5.97 16.34
N GLU A 73 0.12 4.96 17.08
CA GLU A 73 1.10 5.13 18.15
C GLU A 73 2.51 5.25 17.54
N PRO A 74 3.19 6.41 17.62
CA PRO A 74 4.44 6.66 16.89
C PRO A 74 5.59 5.72 17.29
N ASP A 75 5.59 5.26 18.55
CA ASP A 75 6.66 4.43 19.12
C ASP A 75 6.34 2.92 19.06
N ALA A 76 5.20 2.53 18.49
CA ALA A 76 4.82 1.14 18.34
C ALA A 76 5.32 0.55 17.00
N PRO A 77 5.67 -0.75 16.94
CA PRO A 77 5.97 -1.41 15.68
C PRO A 77 4.78 -1.31 14.71
N LEU A 78 5.07 -0.99 13.44
CA LEU A 78 4.04 -0.80 12.42
C LEU A 78 4.40 -1.50 11.11
N VAL A 79 3.41 -2.19 10.53
CA VAL A 79 3.46 -2.69 9.16
C VAL A 79 2.59 -1.80 8.28
N VAL A 80 3.20 -1.14 7.30
CA VAL A 80 2.48 -0.45 6.22
C VAL A 80 2.49 -1.34 4.99
N GLU A 81 1.32 -1.63 4.45
CA GLU A 81 1.17 -2.47 3.26
C GLU A 81 0.27 -1.80 2.22
N GLY A 82 0.66 -1.91 0.96
CA GLY A 82 -0.09 -1.35 -0.16
C GLY A 82 0.81 -0.90 -1.31
N CYS A 83 0.22 -0.62 -2.46
CA CYS A 83 0.98 -0.07 -3.58
C CYS A 83 1.45 1.36 -3.24
N GLY A 84 2.76 1.59 -3.28
CA GLY A 84 3.34 2.89 -2.91
C GLY A 84 3.68 3.03 -1.43
N ALA A 85 3.63 1.94 -0.66
CA ALA A 85 4.19 1.90 0.69
C ALA A 85 5.69 2.18 0.70
N VAL A 86 6.42 1.72 -0.33
CA VAL A 86 7.85 1.93 -0.51
C VAL A 86 8.07 2.97 -1.61
N SER A 87 8.57 4.15 -1.24
CA SER A 87 9.06 5.20 -2.13
C SER A 87 10.50 5.53 -1.78
N ARG A 88 11.20 6.33 -2.58
CA ARG A 88 12.54 6.81 -2.20
C ARG A 88 12.52 7.62 -0.91
N ALA A 89 11.40 8.28 -0.61
CA ALA A 89 11.22 9.07 0.60
C ALA A 89 10.89 8.20 1.82
N SER A 90 10.10 7.13 1.67
CA SER A 90 9.73 6.24 2.78
C SER A 90 10.78 5.16 3.06
N ALA A 91 11.56 4.75 2.06
CA ALA A 91 12.53 3.67 2.18
C ALA A 91 13.61 3.88 3.26
N PRO A 92 14.14 5.09 3.51
CA PRO A 92 15.08 5.35 4.60
C PRO A 92 14.46 5.27 6.01
N LEU A 93 13.13 5.36 6.10
CA LEU A 93 12.38 5.32 7.37
C LEU A 93 11.99 3.89 7.77
N ALA A 94 12.12 2.94 6.85
CA ALA A 94 11.67 1.56 7.05
C ALA A 94 12.81 0.67 7.58
N THR A 95 12.52 -0.12 8.62
CA THR A 95 13.45 -1.16 9.11
C THR A 95 13.52 -2.40 8.21
N LEU A 96 12.44 -2.67 7.45
CA LEU A 96 12.36 -3.77 6.49
C LEU A 96 11.43 -3.37 5.33
N ARG A 97 11.88 -3.59 4.10
CA ARG A 97 11.12 -3.34 2.87
C ARG A 97 10.99 -4.64 2.08
N VAL A 98 9.76 -5.06 1.86
CA VAL A 98 9.45 -6.28 1.09
C VAL A 98 8.70 -5.88 -0.18
N TRP A 99 9.14 -6.38 -1.33
CA TRP A 99 8.45 -6.22 -2.61
C TRP A 99 7.87 -7.56 -3.06
N LEU A 100 6.55 -7.60 -3.31
CA LEU A 100 5.84 -8.79 -3.77
C LEU A 100 5.59 -8.71 -5.28
N GLU A 101 5.88 -9.82 -5.93
CA GLU A 101 5.68 -10.02 -7.37
C GLU A 101 4.78 -11.22 -7.63
N ALA A 102 3.98 -11.10 -8.68
CA ALA A 102 3.19 -12.18 -9.26
C ALA A 102 3.07 -11.91 -10.76
N ASP A 103 2.80 -12.95 -11.54
CA ASP A 103 2.57 -12.81 -12.97
C ASP A 103 1.34 -11.92 -13.24
N ASP A 104 1.38 -11.16 -14.34
CA ASP A 104 0.36 -10.15 -14.65
C ASP A 104 -1.06 -10.73 -14.75
N GLU A 105 -1.20 -11.92 -15.32
CA GLU A 105 -2.47 -12.64 -15.42
C GLU A 105 -2.95 -13.09 -14.03
N VAL A 106 -2.06 -13.72 -13.26
CA VAL A 106 -2.36 -14.20 -11.89
C VAL A 106 -2.83 -13.06 -10.99
N ARG A 107 -2.13 -11.93 -10.97
CA ARG A 107 -2.51 -10.80 -10.10
C ARG A 107 -3.83 -10.17 -10.55
N ARG A 108 -4.10 -10.14 -11.86
CA ARG A 108 -5.37 -9.61 -12.41
C ARG A 108 -6.53 -10.46 -11.96
N ASP A 109 -6.43 -11.78 -12.12
CA ASP A 109 -7.48 -12.71 -11.73
C ASP A 109 -7.73 -12.66 -10.22
N ARG A 110 -6.65 -12.61 -9.41
CA ARG A 110 -6.76 -12.45 -7.96
C ARG A 110 -7.44 -11.15 -7.56
N ALA A 111 -7.04 -10.02 -8.15
CA ALA A 111 -7.58 -8.71 -7.78
C ALA A 111 -9.06 -8.56 -8.20
N ILE A 112 -9.41 -8.95 -9.42
CA ILE A 112 -10.79 -8.90 -9.90
C ILE A 112 -11.67 -9.91 -9.15
N GLY A 113 -11.16 -11.11 -8.87
CA GLY A 113 -11.88 -12.11 -8.08
C GLY A 113 -12.18 -11.67 -6.66
N ARG A 114 -11.32 -10.83 -6.06
CA ARG A 114 -11.50 -10.26 -4.71
C ARG A 114 -12.44 -9.05 -4.72
N ASP A 115 -12.18 -8.07 -5.57
CA ASP A 115 -12.78 -6.72 -5.50
C ASP A 115 -13.94 -6.50 -6.48
N GLY A 116 -14.21 -7.50 -7.32
CA GLY A 116 -15.39 -7.56 -8.17
C GLY A 116 -15.41 -6.55 -9.32
N GLU A 117 -16.62 -6.26 -9.80
CA GLU A 117 -16.82 -5.47 -11.03
C GLU A 117 -16.33 -4.03 -10.93
N VAL A 118 -16.43 -3.41 -9.75
CA VAL A 118 -16.00 -2.01 -9.58
C VAL A 118 -14.51 -1.90 -9.85
N PHE A 119 -13.71 -2.75 -9.22
CA PHE A 119 -12.27 -2.79 -9.46
C PHE A 119 -11.94 -3.22 -10.89
N ALA A 120 -12.71 -4.14 -11.48
CA ALA A 120 -12.50 -4.54 -12.87
C ALA A 120 -12.66 -3.36 -13.86
N ARG A 121 -13.57 -2.42 -13.59
CA ARG A 121 -13.77 -1.20 -14.41
C ARG A 121 -12.61 -0.22 -14.27
N GLU A 122 -12.03 -0.13 -13.08
CA GLU A 122 -10.94 0.82 -12.77
C GLU A 122 -9.55 0.19 -12.93
N TRP A 123 -9.46 -1.09 -13.32
CA TRP A 123 -8.20 -1.84 -13.43
C TRP A 123 -7.12 -1.11 -14.21
N GLU A 124 -7.43 -0.64 -15.42
CA GLU A 124 -6.43 0.01 -16.28
C GLU A 124 -5.98 1.37 -15.71
N ARG A 125 -6.91 2.11 -15.09
CA ARG A 125 -6.61 3.39 -14.44
C ARG A 125 -5.68 3.18 -13.25
N TRP A 126 -5.96 2.18 -12.43
CA TRP A 126 -5.10 1.83 -11.30
C TRP A 126 -3.75 1.31 -11.77
N ALA A 127 -3.73 0.35 -12.69
CA ALA A 127 -2.50 -0.23 -13.24
C ALA A 127 -1.61 0.82 -13.92
N ALA A 128 -2.18 1.86 -14.54
CA ALA A 128 -1.41 2.98 -15.09
C ALA A 128 -0.67 3.75 -14.00
N GLN A 129 -1.30 4.00 -12.85
CA GLN A 129 -0.65 4.65 -11.72
C GLN A 129 0.42 3.77 -11.09
N GLU A 130 0.17 2.47 -10.92
CA GLU A 130 1.19 1.54 -10.43
C GLU A 130 2.45 1.62 -11.31
N ARG A 131 2.28 1.54 -12.64
CA ARG A 131 3.41 1.62 -13.58
C ARG A 131 4.14 2.96 -13.47
N ALA A 132 3.40 4.06 -13.43
CA ALA A 132 3.99 5.40 -13.31
C ALA A 132 4.76 5.57 -12.00
N PHE A 133 4.19 5.10 -10.89
CA PHE A 133 4.83 5.14 -9.58
C PHE A 133 6.09 4.27 -9.54
N ILE A 134 6.02 3.02 -10.03
CA ILE A 134 7.17 2.11 -10.08
C ILE A 134 8.30 2.72 -10.93
N ALA A 135 7.97 3.32 -12.07
CA ALA A 135 8.96 3.98 -12.93
C ALA A 135 9.63 5.18 -12.24
N ALA A 136 8.88 5.94 -11.43
CA ALA A 136 9.38 7.12 -10.73
C ALA A 136 10.18 6.80 -9.46
N GLU A 137 9.73 5.81 -8.68
CA GLU A 137 10.25 5.53 -7.34
C GLU A 137 11.12 4.27 -7.25
N GLY A 138 11.03 3.35 -8.21
CA GLY A 138 11.83 2.13 -8.26
C GLY A 138 11.72 1.22 -7.02
N PRO A 139 10.52 0.94 -6.47
CA PRO A 139 10.34 0.27 -5.18
C PRO A 139 10.99 -1.13 -5.10
N CYS A 140 10.99 -1.88 -6.21
CA CYS A 140 11.66 -3.20 -6.27
C CYS A 140 13.17 -3.09 -5.99
N ALA A 141 13.84 -2.06 -6.49
CA ALA A 141 15.26 -1.84 -6.24
C ALA A 141 15.55 -1.29 -4.83
N LEU A 142 14.53 -0.75 -4.16
CA LEU A 142 14.62 -0.26 -2.77
C LEU A 142 14.33 -1.37 -1.74
N ALA A 143 13.80 -2.52 -2.18
CA ALA A 143 13.41 -3.61 -1.30
C ALA A 143 14.63 -4.38 -0.77
N ASP A 144 14.55 -4.78 0.50
CA ASP A 144 15.53 -5.68 1.12
C ASP A 144 15.26 -7.14 0.71
N VAL A 145 13.98 -7.46 0.48
CA VAL A 145 13.51 -8.79 0.12
C VAL A 145 12.50 -8.69 -1.02
N VAL A 146 12.69 -9.52 -2.05
CA VAL A 146 11.72 -9.71 -3.14
C VAL A 146 11.11 -11.10 -3.00
N VAL A 147 9.77 -11.18 -3.01
CA VAL A 147 9.02 -12.43 -2.86
C VAL A 147 8.12 -12.63 -4.09
N ARG A 148 8.22 -13.80 -4.72
CA ARG A 148 7.31 -14.20 -5.82
C ARG A 148 6.18 -15.09 -5.29
N THR A 149 4.96 -14.83 -5.75
CA THR A 149 3.70 -15.44 -5.26
C THR A 149 2.81 -15.94 -6.40
#